data_AF-R6HXW7-F1
#
_entry.id   AF-R6HXW7-F1
#
_cell.length_a   1.000
_cell.length_b   1.000
_cell.length_c   1.000
_cell.angle_alpha   90.00
_cell.angle_beta   90.00
_cell.angle_gamma   90.00
#
_symmetry.space_group_name_H-M   'P 1'
#
loop_
_entity.id
_entity.type
_entity.pdbx_description
1 polymer ?
#
loop_
_entity_poly.entity_id
_entity_poly.type
_entity_poly.pdbx_seq_one_letter_code
_entity_poly.pdbx_strand_id
1 'polypeptide(L)' 'MILWVNGAYGIGKTSVCNELQNRLPVSHLFDPEAIGDVIRNVLPPSLWKDDFQDYPFWRRATAYPL' A
#
# COMPACT_ATOMS: atom_id res chain seq x y z
N MET A 1 -14.62 -10.28 -0.56
CA MET A 1 -14.54 -9.44 0.66
C MET A 1 -13.21 -8.70 0.64
N ILE A 2 -13.18 -7.41 0.99
CA ILE A 2 -11.95 -6.64 1.16
C ILE A 2 -11.74 -6.41 2.65
N LEU A 3 -10.56 -6.76 3.16
CA LEU A 3 -10.14 -6.44 4.53
C LEU A 3 -9.14 -5.29 4.45
N TRP A 4 -9.55 -4.10 4.90
CA TRP A 4 -8.68 -2.92 4.91
C TRP A 4 -8.05 -2.74 6.29
N VAL A 5 -6.74 -2.99 6.40
CA VAL A 5 -5.98 -2.88 7.66
C VAL A 5 -5.26 -1.53 7.71
N ASN A 6 -5.71 -0.62 8.58
CA ASN A 6 -5.09 0.68 8.79
C ASN A 6 -4.41 0.78 10.17
N GLY A 7 -3.42 1.66 10.30
CA GLY A 7 -2.66 1.88 11.53
C GLY A 7 -1.42 2.75 11.31
N ALA A 8 -0.88 3.32 12.39
CA ALA A 8 0.31 4.18 12.35
C ALA A 8 1.54 3.47 11.76
N TYR A 9 2.54 4.26 11.34
CA TYR A 9 3.83 3.73 10.86
C TYR A 9 4.48 2.83 11.93
N GLY A 10 4.98 1.67 11.52
CA GLY A 10 5.66 0.71 12.41
C GLY A 10 4.77 -0.07 13.39
N ILE A 11 3.44 0.11 13.40
CA ILE A 11 2.55 -0.54 14.40
C ILE A 11 2.33 -2.05 14.19
N GLY A 12 2.91 -2.64 13.14
CA GLY A 12 2.80 -4.08 12.86
C GLY A 12 1.70 -4.49 11.88
N LYS A 13 1.21 -3.58 11.02
CA LYS A 13 0.20 -3.88 9.98
C LYS A 13 0.58 -5.07 9.10
N THR A 14 1.80 -5.07 8.56
CA THR A 14 2.30 -6.15 7.70
C THR A 14 2.30 -7.50 8.41
N SER A 15 2.73 -7.52 9.68
CA SER A 15 2.71 -8.73 10.51
C SER A 15 1.28 -9.27 10.69
N VAL A 16 0.32 -8.40 10.98
CA VAL A 16 -1.10 -8.77 11.11
C VAL A 16 -1.66 -9.29 9.78
N CYS A 17 -1.39 -8.62 8.66
CA CYS A 17 -1.86 -9.05 7.34
C CYS A 17 -1.30 -10.42 6.94
N ASN A 18 -0.02 -10.70 7.20
CA ASN A 18 0.59 -12.01 6.93
C ASN A 18 -0.06 -13.12 7.76
N GLU A 19 -0.31 -12.87 9.05
CA GLU A 19 -0.96 -13.85 9.91
C GLU A 19 -2.43 -14.09 9.51
N LEU A 20 -3.13 -13.04 9.06
CA LEU A 20 -4.47 -13.17 8.49
C LEU A 20 -4.47 -14.01 7.21
N GLN A 21 -3.51 -13.80 6.31
CA GLN A 21 -3.40 -14.57 5.07
C GLN A 21 -3.20 -16.07 5.34
N ASN A 22 -2.40 -16.42 6.35
CA ASN A 22 -2.19 -17.82 6.77
C ASN A 22 -3.47 -18.50 7.27
N ARG A 23 -4.42 -17.73 7.83
CA ARG A 23 -5.67 -18.25 8.42
C ARG A 23 -6.87 -18.18 7.48
N LEU A 24 -6.80 -17.36 6.44
CA LEU A 24 -7.87 -17.16 5.46
C LEU A 24 -7.49 -17.84 4.15
N PRO A 25 -7.88 -19.12 3.94
CA PRO A 25 -7.60 -19.80 2.68
C PRO A 25 -8.27 -19.04 1.52
N VAL A 26 -7.58 -19.00 0.37
CA VAL A 26 -8.01 -18.25 -0.82
C VAL A 26 -8.08 -16.73 -0.57
N SER A 27 -7.04 -16.17 0.06
CA SER A 27 -6.86 -14.73 0.23
C SER A 27 -5.61 -14.21 -0.48
N HIS A 28 -5.63 -12.93 -0.86
CA HIS A 28 -4.51 -12.24 -1.48
C HIS A 28 -4.16 -11.00 -0.66
N LEU A 29 -2.86 -10.82 -0.40
CA LEU A 29 -2.33 -9.65 0.28
C LEU A 29 -1.93 -8.61 -0.77
N PHE A 30 -2.60 -7.47 -0.75
CA PHE A 30 -2.26 -6.31 -1.56
C PHE A 30 -1.52 -5.30 -0.69
N ASP A 31 -0.29 -4.96 -1.07
CA ASP A 31 0.52 -3.93 -0.40
C ASP A 31 0.54 -2.63 -1.23
N PRO A 32 -0.13 -1.55 -0.77
CA PRO A 32 -0.12 -0.25 -1.42
C PRO A 32 1.28 0.37 -1.57
N GLU A 33 2.28 -0.05 -0.80
CA GLU A 33 3.66 0.46 -0.90
C GLU A 33 4.26 0.16 -2.29
N ALA A 34 3.87 -0.96 -2.91
CA ALA A 34 4.33 -1.33 -4.26
C ALA A 34 3.99 -0.26 -5.32
N ILE A 35 2.87 0.45 -5.18
CA ILE A 35 2.52 1.57 -6.07
C ILE A 35 3.45 2.76 -5.82
N GLY A 36 3.87 2.99 -4.57
CA GLY A 36 4.87 4.00 -4.23
C GLY A 36 6.20 3.74 -4.92
N ASP A 37 6.64 2.48 -4.94
CA ASP A 37 7.86 2.06 -5.62
C ASP A 37 7.77 2.26 -7.15
N VAL A 38 6.64 1.93 -7.76
CA VAL A 38 6.40 2.22 -9.19
C VAL A 38 6.53 3.71 -9.49
N ILE A 39 5.98 4.59 -8.64
CA ILE A 39 6.10 6.03 -8.82
C ILE A 39 7.57 6.47 -8.75
N ARG A 40 8.33 5.98 -7.77
CA ARG A 40 9.76 6.30 -7.61
C ARG A 40 10.61 5.79 -8.78
N ASN A 41 10.25 4.64 -9.36
CA ASN A 41 10.95 4.08 -10.51
C ASN A 41 10.70 4.83 -11.82
N VAL A 42 9.54 5.50 -11.95
CA VAL A 42 9.16 6.21 -13.18
C VAL A 42 9.53 7.71 -13.12
N LEU A 43 9.53 8.31 -11.93
CA LEU A 43 9.84 9.73 -11.76
C LEU A 43 11.33 9.96 -11.49
N PRO A 44 11.93 11.02 -12.08
CA PRO A 44 13.27 11.44 -11.69
C PRO A 44 13.31 11.85 -10.20
N PRO A 45 14.43 11.62 -9.49
CA PRO A 45 14.55 11.93 -8.06
C PRO A 45 14.22 13.38 -7.68
N SER A 46 14.43 14.34 -8.59
CA SER A 46 14.09 15.75 -8.37
C SER A 46 12.60 16.02 -8.23
N LEU A 47 11.74 15.09 -8.65
CA LEU A 47 10.29 15.18 -8.52
C LEU A 47 9.75 14.34 -7.36
N TRP A 48 10.63 13.71 -6.57
CA TRP A 48 10.20 12.88 -5.45
C TRP A 48 9.60 13.72 -4.32
N LYS A 49 8.45 13.27 -3.81
CA LYS A 49 7.90 13.73 -2.52
C LYS A 49 8.49 12.91 -1.37
N ASP A 50 8.53 13.52 -0.19
CA ASP A 50 8.98 12.86 1.05
C ASP A 50 8.17 11.59 1.33
N ASP A 51 6.84 11.70 1.26
CA ASP A 51 5.91 10.56 1.32
C ASP A 51 5.29 10.29 -0.06
N PHE A 52 5.42 9.05 -0.55
CA PHE A 52 4.79 8.64 -1.81
C PHE A 52 3.25 8.65 -1.71
N GLN A 53 2.68 8.61 -0.51
CA GLN A 53 1.23 8.65 -0.28
C GLN A 53 0.62 10.04 -0.60
N ASP A 54 1.47 11.05 -0.76
CA ASP A 54 1.07 12.40 -1.15
C ASP A 54 0.89 12.57 -2.66
N TYR A 55 1.23 11.57 -3.48
CA TYR A 55 0.92 11.60 -4.90
C TYR A 55 -0.59 11.33 -5.14
N PRO A 56 -1.30 12.22 -5.85
CA PRO A 56 -2.71 11.97 -6.20
C PRO A 56 -2.91 10.69 -7.01
N PHE A 57 -1.91 10.29 -7.81
CA PHE A 57 -1.94 9.02 -8.53
C PHE A 57 -1.89 7.81 -7.60
N TRP A 58 -1.05 7.84 -6.55
CA TRP A 58 -0.98 6.76 -5.57
C TRP A 58 -2.34 6.50 -4.94
N ARG A 59 -3.03 7.54 -4.47
CA ARG A 59 -4.39 7.43 -3.88
C ARG A 59 -5.42 6.88 -4.87
N ARG A 60 -5.34 7.30 -6.14
CA ARG A 60 -6.21 6.82 -7.22
C ARG A 60 -6.01 5.33 -7.52
N ALA A 61 -4.79 4.83 -7.41
CA ALA A 61 -4.45 3.45 -7.69
C ALA A 61 -4.68 2.49 -6.51
N THR A 62 -4.83 2.99 -5.27
CA THR A 62 -4.88 2.13 -4.06
C THR A 62 -6.20 2.17 -3.29
N ALA A 63 -6.86 3.32 -3.21
CA ALA A 63 -7.97 3.53 -2.27
C ALA A 63 -9.22 4.18 -2.89
N TYR A 64 -9.15 4.62 -4.14
CA TYR A 64 -10.24 5.35 -4.77
C TYR A 64 -11.31 4.37 -5.27
N PRO A 65 -12.59 4.57 -4.90
CA PRO A 65 -13.66 3.76 -5.46
C PRO A 65 -13.79 4.08 -6.96
N LEU A 66 -13.94 3.04 -7.78
CA LEU A 66 -14.44 3.16 -9.15
C LEU A 66 -15.87 3.69 -9.16
#